data_AF-A0A1W6MJ56-F1
#
_entry.id   AF-A0A1W6MJ56-F1
#
_cell.length_a   1.000
_cell.length_b   1.000
_cell.length_c   1.000
_cell.angle_alpha   90.00
_cell.angle_beta   90.00
_cell.angle_gamma   90.00
#
_symmetry.space_group_name_H-M   'P 1'
#
loop_
_entity.id
_entity.type
_entity.pdbx_description
1 polymer ?
#
loop_
_entity_poly.entity_id
_entity_poly.type
_entity_poly.pdbx_seq_one_letter_code
_entity_poly.pdbx_strand_id
1 'polypeptide(L)'
;MILLFILGISLIQFGLYYLNTKYKTKLPNLIILLTLLICYFFVFPKFFYPEPRTDGINCGMPILGITLGFWIFGTIAGIATHIIWTIKNKKAHKHNNV
;
A
#
# COMPACT_ATOMS: atom_id res chain seq x y z
N MET A 1 15.29 2.49 1.82
CA MET A 1 14.43 1.84 2.84
C MET A 1 12.94 1.98 2.54
N ILE A 2 12.44 3.20 2.30
CA ILE A 2 11.01 3.45 1.99
C ILE A 2 10.50 2.61 0.81
N LEU A 3 11.23 2.56 -0.32
CA LEU A 3 10.82 1.75 -1.49
C LEU A 3 10.73 0.25 -1.18
N LEU A 4 11.68 -0.31 -0.43
CA LEU A 4 11.65 -1.72 -0.01
C LEU A 4 10.47 -1.99 0.92
N PHE A 5 10.15 -1.05 1.81
CA PHE A 5 8.99 -1.14 2.68
C PHE A 5 7.69 -1.15 1.87
N ILE A 6 7.53 -0.25 0.90
CA ILE A 6 6.36 -0.22 0.00
C ILE A 6 6.24 -1.52 -0.81
N LEU A 7 7.36 -2.09 -1.27
CA LEU A 7 7.36 -3.40 -1.93
C LEU A 7 6.90 -4.51 -0.98
N GLY A 8 7.40 -4.53 0.26
CA GLY A 8 6.97 -5.48 1.28
C GLY A 8 5.47 -5.40 1.58
N ILE A 9 4.93 -4.19 1.76
CA ILE A 9 3.49 -3.98 1.96
C ILE A 9 2.69 -4.40 0.71
N SER A 10 3.20 -4.15 -0.50
CA SER A 10 2.56 -4.61 -1.73
C SER A 10 2.47 -6.14 -1.82
N LEU A 11 3.51 -6.86 -1.36
CA LEU A 11 3.47 -8.32 -1.26
C LEU A 11 2.44 -8.79 -0.23
N ILE A 12 2.36 -8.12 0.92
CA ILE A 12 1.33 -8.39 1.94
C ILE A 12 -0.07 -8.14 1.37
N GLN A 13 -0.28 -7.03 0.65
CA GLN A 13 -1.54 -6.73 -0.03
C GLN A 13 -1.92 -7.85 -1.00
N PHE A 14 -0.98 -8.32 -1.80
CA PHE A 14 -1.19 -9.43 -2.73
C PHE A 14 -1.52 -10.73 -1.99
N GLY A 15 -0.83 -11.02 -0.89
CA GLY A 15 -1.12 -12.16 -0.01
C GLY A 15 -2.52 -12.09 0.60
N LEU A 16 -2.94 -10.92 1.08
CA LEU A 16 -4.30 -10.70 1.61
C LEU A 16 -5.36 -10.92 0.53
N TYR A 17 -5.13 -10.46 -0.70
CA TYR A 17 -6.04 -10.75 -1.82
C TYR A 17 -6.12 -12.24 -2.14
N TYR A 18 -4.98 -12.94 -2.13
CA TYR A 18 -4.94 -14.39 -2.33
C TYR A 18 -5.69 -15.13 -1.21
N LEU A 19 -5.50 -14.71 0.03
CA LEU A 19 -6.21 -15.27 1.18
C LEU A 19 -7.71 -15.03 1.06
N ASN A 20 -8.09 -13.81 0.68
CA ASN A 20 -9.49 -13.41 0.53
C ASN A 20 -10.22 -14.23 -0.55
N THR A 21 -9.56 -14.52 -1.68
CA THR A 21 -10.13 -15.41 -2.71
C THR A 21 -10.17 -16.87 -2.24
N LYS A 22 -9.11 -17.35 -1.56
CA LYS A 22 -9.01 -18.74 -1.10
C LYS A 22 -10.10 -19.10 -0.08
N TYR A 23 -10.37 -18.21 0.87
CA TYR A 23 -11.39 -18.43 1.90
C TYR A 23 -12.80 -17.95 1.48
N LYS A 24 -12.98 -17.47 0.23
CA LYS A 24 -14.24 -16.92 -0.29
C LYS A 24 -14.87 -15.89 0.67
N THR A 25 -14.05 -15.11 1.36
CA THR A 25 -14.54 -14.11 2.30
C THR A 25 -15.36 -13.07 1.53
N LYS A 26 -16.50 -12.64 2.09
CA LYS A 26 -17.35 -11.60 1.49
C LYS A 26 -16.74 -10.19 1.54
N LEU A 27 -15.47 -10.08 1.94
CA LEU A 27 -14.77 -8.80 2.02
C LEU A 27 -14.45 -8.30 0.60
N PRO A 28 -14.95 -7.12 0.19
CA PRO A 28 -14.56 -6.52 -1.06
C PRO A 28 -13.05 -6.23 -1.05
N ASN A 29 -12.33 -6.61 -2.11
CA ASN A 29 -10.91 -6.29 -2.28
C ASN A 29 -10.65 -4.76 -2.20
N LEU A 30 -11.67 -3.94 -2.48
CA LEU A 30 -11.63 -2.49 -2.31
C LEU A 30 -11.36 -2.07 -0.85
N ILE A 31 -11.90 -2.81 0.14
CA ILE A 31 -11.71 -2.50 1.56
C ILE A 31 -10.24 -2.71 1.97
N ILE A 32 -9.61 -3.77 1.46
CA ILE A 32 -8.18 -4.03 1.70
C ILE A 32 -7.33 -2.89 1.11
N LEU A 33 -7.66 -2.44 -0.11
CA LEU A 33 -6.99 -1.29 -0.74
C LEU A 33 -7.15 -0.01 0.10
N LEU A 34 -8.39 0.33 0.48
CA LEU A 34 -8.69 1.54 1.27
C LEU A 34 -7.96 1.52 2.62
N THR A 35 -7.96 0.37 3.30
CA THR A 35 -7.26 0.20 4.57
C THR A 35 -5.77 0.46 4.42
N LEU A 36 -5.15 -0.09 3.37
CA LEU A 36 -3.72 0.14 3.11
C LEU A 36 -3.42 1.57 2.70
N LEU A 37 -4.29 2.22 1.93
CA LEU A 37 -4.14 3.65 1.62
C LEU A 37 -4.19 4.49 2.89
N ILE A 38 -5.13 4.25 3.80
CA ILE A 38 -5.17 4.95 5.10
C ILE A 38 -3.83 4.76 5.85
N CYS A 39 -3.29 3.53 5.87
CA CYS A 39 -1.99 3.27 6.47
C CYS A 39 -0.85 4.03 5.77
N TYR A 40 -0.82 4.08 4.43
CA TYR A 40 0.19 4.84 3.67
C TYR A 40 0.11 6.34 3.93
N PHE A 41 -1.08 6.89 4.17
CA PHE A 41 -1.25 8.32 4.36
C PHE A 41 -0.95 8.77 5.79
N PHE A 42 -1.32 7.97 6.80
CA PHE A 42 -1.33 8.42 8.19
C PHE A 42 -0.41 7.65 9.13
N VAL A 43 -0.13 6.37 8.83
CA VAL A 43 0.56 5.47 9.78
C VAL A 43 2.01 5.27 9.36
N PHE A 44 2.25 4.82 8.12
CA PHE A 44 3.58 4.47 7.65
C PHE A 44 4.58 5.62 7.57
N PRO A 45 4.21 6.86 7.15
CA PRO A 45 5.17 7.96 7.11
C PRO A 45 5.79 8.24 8.48
N LYS A 46 5.01 8.11 9.56
CA LYS A 46 5.42 8.42 10.93
C LYS A 46 6.57 7.55 11.44
N PHE A 47 6.67 6.30 10.96
CA PHE A 47 7.77 5.41 11.33
C PHE A 47 9.13 5.83 10.74
N PHE A 48 9.14 6.73 9.76
CA PHE A 48 10.34 7.17 9.07
C PHE A 48 10.70 8.63 9.39
N TYR A 49 9.92 9.33 10.22
CA TYR A 49 10.21 10.71 10.57
C TYR A 49 11.46 10.80 11.46
N PRO A 50 12.39 11.71 11.15
CA PRO A 50 13.56 11.92 11.99
C PRO A 50 13.17 12.57 13.32
N GLU A 51 13.94 12.28 14.37
CA GLU A 51 13.79 12.96 15.65
C GLU A 51 14.04 14.48 15.49
N PRO A 52 13.25 15.34 16.17
CA PRO A 52 13.47 16.78 16.14
C PRO A 52 14.85 17.11 16.72
N ARG A 53 15.62 17.95 16.04
CA ARG A 53 16.91 18.41 16.56
C ARG A 53 16.65 19.54 17.55
N THR A 54 17.19 19.43 18.76
CA THR A 54 17.06 20.47 19.81
C THR A 54 17.92 21.70 19.53
N ASP A 55 18.91 21.58 18.64
CA ASP A 55 20.02 22.54 18.53
C ASP A 55 20.05 23.28 17.17
N GLY A 56 19.00 23.13 16.35
CA GLY A 56 18.97 23.69 15.00
C GLY A 56 17.57 24.04 14.50
N ILE A 57 17.50 24.76 13.38
CA ILE A 57 16.23 25.10 12.72
C ILE A 57 15.61 23.81 12.18
N ASN A 58 14.52 23.37 12.80
CA ASN A 58 13.72 22.23 12.35
C ASN A 58 12.90 22.62 11.11
N CYS A 59 13.57 22.79 9.97
CA CYS A 59 12.89 22.95 8.70
C CYS A 59 12.15 21.63 8.40
N GLY A 60 10.81 21.62 8.42
CA GLY A 60 9.95 20.44 8.20
C GLY A 60 10.08 19.78 6.81
N MET A 61 11.11 20.14 6.04
CA MET A 61 11.41 19.66 4.70
C MET A 61 11.63 18.12 4.63
N PRO A 62 12.32 17.46 5.59
CA PRO A 62 12.45 16.00 5.57
C PRO A 62 11.11 15.29 5.80
N ILE A 63 10.29 15.79 6.73
CA ILE A 63 8.97 15.24 7.06
C ILE A 63 8.06 15.33 5.83
N LEU A 64 8.07 16.47 5.15
CA LEU A 64 7.29 16.68 3.92
C LEU A 64 7.71 15.71 2.81
N GLY A 65 9.03 15.55 2.59
CA GLY A 65 9.56 14.63 1.57
C GLY A 65 9.18 13.17 1.83
N ILE A 66 9.28 12.72 3.08
CA ILE A 66 8.87 11.36 3.48
C ILE A 66 7.37 11.17 3.27
N THR A 67 6.56 12.15 3.70
CA THR A 67 5.10 12.10 3.60
C THR A 67 4.65 12.03 2.14
N LEU A 68 5.14 12.95 1.29
CA LEU A 68 4.84 12.96 -0.14
C LEU A 68 5.32 11.68 -0.83
N GLY A 69 6.49 11.16 -0.45
CA GLY A 69 7.00 9.89 -0.98
C GLY A 69 6.03 8.75 -0.71
N PHE A 70 5.56 8.59 0.53
CA PHE A 70 4.57 7.55 0.87
C PHE A 70 3.22 7.77 0.20
N TRP A 71 2.76 9.02 0.10
CA TRP A 71 1.48 9.32 -0.55
C TRP A 71 1.52 8.99 -2.04
N ILE A 72 2.57 9.41 -2.75
CA ILE A 72 2.68 9.17 -4.20
C ILE A 72 3.01 7.71 -4.47
N PHE A 73 4.15 7.21 -3.97
CA PHE A 73 4.61 5.86 -4.29
C PHE A 73 3.74 4.78 -3.65
N GLY A 74 3.22 5.01 -2.44
CA GLY A 74 2.31 4.08 -1.77
C GLY A 74 0.96 3.97 -2.49
N THR A 75 0.40 5.08 -2.97
CA THR A 75 -0.84 5.06 -3.76
C THR A 75 -0.64 4.37 -5.10
N ILE A 76 0.43 4.71 -5.83
CA ILE A 76 0.75 4.05 -7.12
C ILE A 76 0.92 2.54 -6.92
N ALA A 77 1.69 2.12 -5.91
CA ALA A 77 1.92 0.71 -5.63
C ALA A 77 0.63 -0.03 -5.21
N GLY A 78 -0.18 0.59 -4.33
CA GLY A 78 -1.45 0.01 -3.87
C GLY A 78 -2.46 -0.17 -5.00
N ILE A 79 -2.65 0.86 -5.82
CA ILE A 79 -3.54 0.84 -6.99
C ILE A 79 -3.03 -0.16 -8.03
N ALA A 80 -1.75 -0.12 -8.38
CA ALA A 80 -1.15 -1.06 -9.34
C ALA A 80 -1.37 -2.51 -8.91
N THR A 81 -1.10 -2.83 -7.63
CA THR A 81 -1.33 -4.17 -7.07
C THR A 81 -2.80 -4.58 -7.14
N HIS A 82 -3.73 -3.66 -6.84
CA HIS A 82 -5.16 -3.93 -6.92
C HIS A 82 -5.64 -4.19 -8.36
N ILE A 83 -5.17 -3.39 -9.32
CA ILE A 83 -5.49 -3.55 -10.74
C ILE A 83 -4.93 -4.88 -11.26
N ILE A 84 -3.65 -5.18 -10.99
CA ILE A 84 -3.00 -6.44 -11.39
C ILE A 84 -3.78 -7.63 -10.85
N TRP A 85 -4.15 -7.61 -9.57
CA TRP A 85 -4.96 -8.67 -8.97
C TRP A 85 -6.32 -8.83 -9.64
N THR A 86 -7.03 -7.72 -9.83
CA THR A 86 -8.37 -7.71 -10.45
C THR A 86 -8.34 -8.26 -11.87
N ILE A 87 -7.34 -7.89 -12.67
CA ILE A 87 -7.15 -8.41 -14.04
C ILE A 87 -6.85 -9.91 -14.00
N LYS A 88 -5.94 -10.37 -13.13
CA LYS A 88 -5.61 -11.80 -12.98
C LYS A 88 -6.85 -12.62 -12.58
N ASN A 89 -7.63 -12.15 -11.61
CA ASN A 89 -8.80 -12.88 -11.13
C ASN A 89 -9.95 -12.89 -12.14
N LYS A 90 -10.14 -11.80 -12.91
CA LYS A 90 -11.10 -11.76 -14.03
C LYS A 90 -10.71 -12.73 -15.16
N LYS A 91 -9.41 -12.83 -15.49
CA LYS A 91 -8.92 -13.81 -16.48
C LYS A 91 -9.12 -15.25 -16.02
N ALA A 92 -8.92 -15.54 -14.73
CA ALA A 92 -9.17 -16.87 -14.16
C ALA A 92 -10.65 -17.28 -14.25
N HIS A 93 -11.57 -16.35 -13.98
CA HIS A 93 -13.01 -16.62 -14.15
C HIS A 93 -13.44 -16.76 -15.62
N LYS A 94 -12.80 -16.04 -16.55
CA LYS A 94 -13.09 -16.17 -17.99
C LYS A 94 -12.62 -17.51 -18.57
N HIS A 95 -11.55 -18.11 -18.02
CA HIS A 95 -11.02 -19.40 -18.49
C HIS A 95 -11.84 -20.62 -18.00
N ASN A 96 -12.55 -20.51 -16.88
CA ASN A 96 -13.39 -21.62 -16.35
C ASN A 96 -14.82 -21.66 -16.92
N ASN A 97 -15.17 -20.74 -17.82
CA ASN A 97 -16.50 -20.63 -18.45
C ASN A 97 -16.43 -20.82 -19.98
N VAL A 98 -15.37 -21.45 -20.50
CA VAL A 98 -15.26 -21.94 -21.89
C VAL A 98 -15.20 -23.44 -21.86
#